data_AF-A0A7S1EGE9-F1
#
_entry.id   AF-A0A7S1EGE9-F1
#
_cell.length_a   1.000
_cell.length_b   1.000
_cell.length_c   1.000
_cell.angle_alpha   90.00
_cell.angle_beta   90.00
_cell.angle_gamma   90.00
#
_symmetry.space_group_name_H-M   'P 1'
#
loop_
_entity.id
_entity.type
_entity.pdbx_description
1 polymer ?
#
loop_
_entity_poly.entity_id
_entity_poly.type
_entity_poly.pdbx_seq_one_letter_code
_entity_poly.pdbx_strand_id
1 'polypeptide(L)'
;LFLTSHQTLHPLMAESTFCGVGLKVEKDRQRNCFYIAGIAPGGPAERDGRIQEGDVLLVITNKHQHVLTPSTDIEYVKKKIMGAPRSVCRMVLARPGSGKFEVALQRGAFTVATASSSASSTASRPPPAA
;
A
#
# COMPACT_ATOMS: atom_id res chain seq x y z
N LEU A 1 22.66 34.13 21.31
CA LEU A 1 23.41 32.92 20.91
C LEU A 1 22.41 31.76 20.84
N PHE A 2 22.24 31.18 19.65
CA PHE A 2 21.58 29.92 19.27
C PHE A 2 20.07 29.76 19.60
N LEU A 3 19.16 29.93 18.63
CA LEU A 3 18.75 29.03 17.53
C LEU A 3 17.70 27.98 17.95
N THR A 4 16.57 28.06 17.24
CA THR A 4 15.64 26.99 16.84
C THR A 4 14.88 26.21 17.92
N SER A 5 13.64 26.60 18.18
CA SER A 5 12.59 25.60 18.43
C SER A 5 11.68 25.53 17.22
N HIS A 6 11.78 24.38 16.56
CA HIS A 6 11.30 24.02 15.25
C HIS A 6 9.83 24.35 14.97
N GLN A 7 9.66 25.03 13.84
CA GLN A 7 8.55 24.85 12.93
C GLN A 7 8.25 23.37 12.66
N THR A 8 6.97 22.99 12.77
CA THR A 8 6.29 22.19 11.72
C THR A 8 4.78 22.32 11.91
N LEU A 9 4.22 23.44 11.46
CA LEU A 9 2.88 23.42 10.91
C LEU A 9 2.97 22.71 9.58
N HIS A 10 2.58 21.44 9.50
CA HIS A 10 2.15 20.89 8.23
C HIS A 10 0.85 20.08 8.38
N PRO A 11 -0.02 20.22 7.38
CA PRO A 11 -1.47 20.25 7.53
C PRO A 11 -2.07 18.89 7.15
N LEU A 12 -3.23 18.55 7.70
CA LEU A 12 -4.35 17.89 7.00
C LEU A 12 -3.92 16.98 5.82
N MET A 13 -3.03 16.02 6.05
CA MET A 13 -2.61 15.11 4.99
C MET A 13 -3.58 13.97 5.04
N ALA A 14 -4.55 14.02 4.12
CA ALA A 14 -5.44 12.92 3.82
C ALA A 14 -4.64 11.62 3.83
N GLU A 15 -4.80 10.86 4.92
CA GLU A 15 -4.24 9.56 5.15
C GLU A 15 -4.61 8.72 3.93
N SER A 16 -3.71 8.66 2.94
CA SER A 16 -3.91 7.87 1.72
C SER A 16 -3.77 6.42 2.16
N THR A 17 -4.82 5.91 2.78
CA THR A 17 -4.85 4.65 3.47
C THR A 17 -4.65 3.58 2.42
N PHE A 18 -3.47 2.98 2.44
CA PHE A 18 -3.15 1.85 1.57
C PHE A 18 -4.20 0.77 1.79
N CYS A 19 -4.81 0.29 0.72
CA CYS A 19 -5.91 -0.65 0.84
C CYS A 19 -5.35 -2.07 0.99
N GLY A 20 -5.69 -2.77 2.09
CA GLY A 20 -5.59 -4.22 2.35
C GLY A 20 -4.27 -4.96 2.05
N VAL A 21 -3.81 -4.89 0.81
CA VAL A 21 -2.55 -5.47 0.29
C VAL A 21 -1.43 -4.44 0.15
N GLY A 22 -1.64 -3.20 0.59
CA GLY A 22 -0.60 -2.16 0.55
C GLY A 22 -0.53 -1.42 -0.78
N LEU A 23 -1.64 -1.29 -1.51
CA LEU A 23 -1.68 -0.57 -2.79
C LEU A 23 -2.47 0.73 -2.67
N LYS A 24 -2.01 1.76 -3.38
CA LYS A 24 -2.76 2.97 -3.65
C LYS A 24 -3.18 2.95 -5.11
N VAL A 25 -4.49 2.93 -5.35
CA VAL A 25 -5.07 2.89 -6.70
C VAL A 25 -5.77 4.21 -6.99
N GLU A 26 -5.51 4.77 -8.16
CA GLU A 26 -6.14 5.96 -8.70
C GLU A 26 -6.81 5.66 -10.05
N LYS A 27 -7.83 6.45 -10.41
CA LYS A 27 -8.58 6.29 -11.65
C LYS A 27 -8.18 7.43 -12.57
N ASP A 28 -7.59 7.11 -13.69
CA ASP A 28 -7.33 8.08 -14.73
C ASP A 28 -8.63 8.38 -15.49
N ARG A 29 -9.06 9.64 -15.44
CA ARG A 29 -10.25 10.11 -16.16
C ARG A 29 -9.99 10.21 -17.66
N GLN A 30 -8.74 10.39 -18.09
CA GLN A 30 -8.43 10.51 -19.52
C GLN A 30 -8.38 9.14 -20.20
N ARG A 31 -7.66 8.17 -19.61
CA ARG A 31 -7.57 6.81 -20.16
C ARG A 31 -8.69 5.88 -19.70
N ASN A 32 -9.59 6.35 -18.83
CA ASN A 32 -10.66 5.56 -18.24
C ASN A 32 -10.18 4.24 -17.64
N CYS A 33 -8.99 4.25 -17.05
CA CYS A 33 -8.34 3.08 -16.48
C CYS A 33 -7.92 3.33 -15.04
N PHE A 34 -7.69 2.24 -14.31
CA PHE A 34 -7.17 2.30 -12.94
C PHE A 34 -5.68 2.06 -12.97
N TYR A 35 -4.90 2.86 -12.25
CA TYR A 35 -3.46 2.70 -12.17
C TYR A 35 -2.98 2.74 -10.72
N ILE A 36 -1.84 2.11 -10.48
CA ILE A 36 -1.19 2.12 -9.18
C ILE A 36 -0.49 3.48 -9.01
N ALA A 37 -0.97 4.28 -8.06
CA ALA A 37 -0.40 5.57 -7.73
C ALA A 37 0.64 5.49 -6.60
N GLY A 38 0.75 4.34 -5.93
CA GLY A 38 1.70 4.16 -4.84
C GLY A 38 1.66 2.77 -4.25
N ILE A 39 2.78 2.35 -3.64
CA ILE A 39 2.92 1.06 -2.95
C ILE A 39 3.38 1.31 -1.52
N ALA A 40 2.79 0.58 -0.57
CA ALA A 40 3.11 0.70 0.84
C ALA A 40 4.46 0.04 1.14
N PRO A 41 5.43 0.77 1.72
CA PRO A 41 6.70 0.18 2.13
C PRO A 41 6.47 -0.85 3.23
N GLY A 42 7.04 -2.04 3.07
CA GLY A 42 6.85 -3.24 3.89
C GLY A 42 5.54 -4.00 3.63
N GLY A 43 4.66 -3.47 2.78
CA GLY A 43 3.36 -4.05 2.48
C GLY A 43 3.45 -5.32 1.62
N PRO A 44 2.36 -6.12 1.54
CA PRO A 44 2.32 -7.32 0.70
C PRO A 44 2.68 -7.07 -0.77
N ALA A 45 2.21 -5.95 -1.33
CA ALA A 45 2.51 -5.57 -2.70
C ALA A 45 3.98 -5.23 -2.95
N GLU A 46 4.63 -4.54 -2.01
CA GLU A 46 6.06 -4.24 -2.13
C GLU A 46 6.92 -5.51 -1.97
N ARG A 47 6.56 -6.37 -1.00
CA ARG A 47 7.29 -7.65 -0.79
C ARG A 47 7.21 -8.58 -1.98
N ASP A 48 6.11 -8.56 -2.71
CA ASP A 48 5.99 -9.32 -3.96
C ASP A 48 6.89 -8.73 -5.06
N GLY A 49 7.11 -7.40 -5.07
CA GLY A 49 8.04 -6.70 -5.96
C GLY A 49 7.64 -6.68 -7.44
N ARG A 50 6.60 -7.43 -7.81
CA ARG A 50 6.11 -7.51 -9.20
C ARG A 50 5.27 -6.30 -9.57
N ILE A 51 4.59 -5.68 -8.62
CA ILE A 51 3.76 -4.49 -8.83
C ILE A 51 4.62 -3.25 -8.66
N GLN A 52 4.46 -2.28 -9.54
CA GLN A 52 5.14 -0.99 -9.53
C GLN A 52 4.15 0.15 -9.75
N GLU A 53 4.55 1.34 -9.35
CA GLU A 53 3.80 2.57 -9.64
C GLU A 53 3.67 2.75 -11.17
N GLY A 54 2.49 3.17 -11.62
CA GLY A 54 2.15 3.28 -13.04
C GLY A 54 1.61 2.00 -13.68
N ASP A 55 1.63 0.86 -12.99
CA ASP A 55 0.97 -0.35 -13.49
C ASP A 55 -0.56 -0.15 -13.56
N VAL A 56 -1.20 -0.65 -14.61
CA VAL A 56 -2.64 -0.49 -14.85
C VAL A 56 -3.40 -1.69 -14.31
N LEU A 57 -4.33 -1.45 -13.40
CA LEU A 57 -5.18 -2.47 -12.82
C LEU A 57 -6.35 -2.80 -13.76
N LEU A 58 -6.40 -4.03 -14.25
CA LEU A 58 -7.42 -4.49 -15.20
C LEU A 58 -8.52 -5.32 -14.54
N VAL A 59 -8.15 -6.18 -13.60
CA VAL A 59 -9.07 -7.17 -13.01
C VAL A 59 -8.74 -7.34 -11.53
N ILE A 60 -9.77 -7.43 -10.69
CA ILE A 60 -9.62 -7.80 -9.27
C ILE A 60 -10.44 -9.07 -9.00
N THR A 61 -9.76 -10.10 -8.51
CA THR A 61 -10.31 -11.40 -8.13
C THR A 61 -10.05 -11.65 -6.64
N ASN A 62 -11.06 -11.40 -5.81
CA ASN A 62 -11.02 -11.78 -4.39
C ASN A 62 -11.74 -13.12 -4.18
N LYS A 63 -13.01 -13.19 -4.57
CA LYS A 63 -13.83 -14.41 -4.58
C LYS A 63 -14.50 -14.67 -5.93
N HIS A 64 -14.76 -13.60 -6.68
CA HIS A 64 -15.28 -13.61 -8.04
C HIS A 64 -14.40 -12.67 -8.86
N GLN A 65 -14.02 -13.10 -10.07
CA GLN A 65 -13.24 -12.29 -10.99
C GLN A 65 -14.10 -11.12 -11.47
N HIS A 66 -13.73 -9.89 -11.11
CA HIS A 66 -14.42 -8.71 -11.58
C HIS A 66 -13.52 -7.93 -12.53
N VAL A 67 -13.93 -7.88 -13.79
CA VAL A 67 -13.27 -7.06 -14.80
C VAL A 67 -13.58 -5.60 -14.50
N LEU A 68 -12.56 -4.75 -14.50
CA LEU A 68 -12.71 -3.33 -14.27
C LEU A 68 -13.07 -2.67 -15.61
N THR A 69 -14.22 -2.02 -15.64
CA THR A 69 -14.68 -1.25 -16.79
C THR A 69 -14.49 0.25 -16.53
N PRO A 70 -14.47 1.09 -17.59
CA PRO A 70 -14.51 2.55 -17.48
C PRO A 70 -15.61 3.06 -16.54
N SER A 71 -16.74 2.37 -16.55
CA SER A 71 -17.93 2.68 -15.74
C SER A 71 -17.79 2.31 -14.27
N THR A 72 -16.73 1.59 -13.88
CA THR A 72 -16.53 1.16 -12.49
C THR A 72 -16.07 2.35 -11.64
N ASP A 73 -16.53 2.41 -10.39
CA ASP A 73 -16.11 3.41 -9.41
C ASP A 73 -14.79 3.03 -8.72
N ILE A 74 -13.93 4.02 -8.52
CA ILE A 74 -12.68 3.82 -7.79
C ILE A 74 -12.91 3.38 -6.34
N GLU A 75 -13.98 3.87 -5.72
CA GLU A 75 -14.35 3.43 -4.37
C GLU A 75 -14.70 1.95 -4.35
N TYR A 76 -15.38 1.46 -5.39
CA TYR A 76 -15.69 0.04 -5.53
C TYR A 76 -14.41 -0.80 -5.67
N VAL A 77 -13.47 -0.35 -6.51
CA VAL A 77 -12.15 -0.98 -6.69
C VAL A 77 -11.40 -1.04 -5.36
N LYS A 78 -11.28 0.10 -4.65
CA LYS A 78 -10.67 0.19 -3.33
C LYS A 78 -11.36 -0.75 -2.33
N LYS A 79 -12.69 -0.76 -2.31
CA LYS A 79 -13.53 -1.63 -1.46
C LYS A 79 -13.25 -3.12 -1.71
N LYS A 80 -12.99 -3.49 -2.96
CA LYS A 80 -12.68 -4.87 -3.34
C LYS A 80 -11.29 -5.29 -2.88
N ILE A 81 -10.33 -4.39 -2.92
CA ILE A 81 -8.95 -4.64 -2.47
C ILE A 81 -8.88 -4.71 -0.93
N MET A 82 -9.62 -3.85 -0.22
CA MET A 82 -9.70 -3.82 1.26
C MET A 82 -10.55 -4.94 1.89
N GLY A 83 -10.87 -6.01 1.16
CA GLY A 83 -11.76 -7.07 1.67
C GLY A 83 -11.20 -7.82 2.89
N ALA A 84 -11.85 -8.93 3.27
CA ALA A 84 -11.58 -9.64 4.53
C ALA A 84 -10.07 -9.88 4.83
N PRO A 85 -9.65 -9.68 6.09
CA PRO A 85 -8.26 -9.91 6.50
C PRO A 85 -7.86 -11.38 6.27
N ARG A 86 -6.56 -11.63 6.03
CA ARG A 86 -5.99 -12.96 5.70
C ARG A 86 -6.51 -13.61 4.42
N SER A 87 -7.32 -12.91 3.61
CA SER A 87 -7.73 -13.39 2.29
C SER A 87 -6.68 -13.06 1.23
N VAL A 88 -6.54 -13.91 0.23
CA VAL A 88 -5.69 -13.62 -0.94
C VAL A 88 -6.49 -12.79 -1.93
N CYS A 89 -5.97 -11.61 -2.28
CA CYS A 89 -6.50 -10.78 -3.34
C CYS A 89 -5.68 -11.06 -4.61
N ARG A 90 -6.28 -11.76 -5.57
CA ARG A 90 -5.72 -11.90 -6.91
C ARG A 90 -6.11 -10.70 -7.74
N MET A 91 -5.23 -10.25 -8.60
CA MET A 91 -5.51 -9.17 -9.52
C MET A 91 -4.62 -9.28 -10.75
N VAL A 92 -5.11 -8.76 -11.87
CA VAL A 92 -4.36 -8.71 -13.12
C VAL A 92 -4.01 -7.26 -13.38
N LEU A 93 -2.71 -6.99 -13.52
CA LEU A 93 -2.17 -5.70 -13.89
C LEU A 93 -1.57 -5.76 -15.29
N ALA A 94 -1.39 -4.59 -15.89
CA ALA A 94 -0.67 -4.42 -17.14
C ALA A 94 0.44 -3.40 -16.94
N ARG A 95 1.67 -3.80 -17.27
CA ARG A 95 2.83 -2.91 -17.29
C ARG A 95 3.07 -2.41 -18.71
N PRO A 96 3.22 -1.08 -18.93
CA PRO A 96 3.65 -0.57 -20.21
C PRO A 96 5.03 -1.15 -20.57
N GLY A 97 5.09 -1.92 -21.66
CA GLY A 97 6.32 -2.57 -22.14
C GLY A 97 6.49 -4.05 -21.77
N SER A 98 5.91 -4.52 -20.67
CA SER A 98 5.98 -5.96 -20.27
C SER A 98 4.70 -6.75 -20.50
N GLY A 99 3.56 -6.07 -20.72
CA GLY A 99 2.27 -6.74 -20.95
C GLY A 99 1.49 -7.01 -19.66
N LYS A 100 0.57 -7.98 -19.71
CA LYS A 100 -0.36 -8.30 -18.62
C LYS A 100 0.24 -9.38 -17.72
N PHE A 101 0.11 -9.22 -16.41
CA PHE A 101 0.56 -10.20 -15.42
C PHE A 101 -0.42 -10.30 -14.26
N GLU A 102 -0.59 -11.51 -13.74
CA GLU A 102 -1.41 -11.78 -12.56
C GLU A 102 -0.55 -11.81 -11.30
N VAL A 103 -1.07 -11.21 -10.23
CA VAL A 103 -0.47 -11.20 -8.89
C VAL A 103 -1.51 -11.65 -7.87
N ALA A 104 -1.05 -12.39 -6.86
CA ALA A 104 -1.88 -12.95 -5.81
C ALA A 104 -1.30 -12.53 -4.46
N LEU A 105 -1.86 -11.47 -3.87
CA LEU A 105 -1.33 -10.90 -2.64
C LEU A 105 -2.17 -11.29 -1.45
N GLN A 106 -1.53 -11.82 -0.40
CA GLN A 106 -2.22 -12.09 0.85
C GLN A 106 -2.47 -10.77 1.61
N ARG A 107 -3.72 -10.53 1.99
CA ARG A 107 -4.09 -9.41 2.84
C ARG A 107 -3.55 -9.64 4.24
N GLY A 108 -2.63 -8.78 4.66
CA GLY A 108 -2.15 -8.72 6.03
C GLY A 108 -2.76 -7.53 6.76
N ALA A 109 -2.80 -7.60 8.09
CA ALA A 109 -2.81 -6.39 8.89
C ALA A 109 -1.44 -5.73 8.71
N PHE A 110 -1.26 -4.96 7.64
CA PHE A 110 -0.07 -4.15 7.49
C PHE A 110 -0.27 -2.88 8.30
N THR A 111 0.26 -2.88 9.52
CA THR A 111 0.57 -1.63 10.22
C THR A 111 1.64 -0.96 9.40
N VAL A 112 1.32 0.16 8.74
CA VAL A 112 2.36 1.10 8.31
C VAL A 112 3.04 1.52 9.61
N ALA A 113 4.14 0.85 9.94
CA ALA A 113 5.02 1.31 10.99
C ALA A 113 5.62 2.58 10.43
N THR A 114 5.03 3.73 10.75
CA THR A 114 5.74 5.00 10.69
C THR A 114 7.00 4.76 11.50
N ALA A 115 8.13 4.64 10.81
CA ALA A 115 9.41 4.38 11.43
C ALA A 115 9.69 5.51 12.42
N SER A 116 9.36 5.29 13.69
CA SER A 116 10.06 5.92 14.79
C SER A 116 11.27 5.03 15.04
N SER A 117 12.29 5.27 14.24
CA SER A 117 13.64 4.79 14.51
C SER A 117 14.06 5.30 15.87
N SER A 118 14.00 4.45 16.89
CA SER A 118 14.88 4.54 18.04
C SER A 118 15.09 3.15 18.60
N ALA A 119 15.88 2.37 17.85
CA ALA A 119 16.72 1.36 18.44
C ALA A 119 17.72 2.07 19.37
N SER A 120 17.60 1.84 20.67
CA SER A 120 18.77 1.93 21.55
C SER A 120 18.67 0.83 22.59
N SER A 121 19.26 -0.29 22.22
CA SER A 121 19.62 -1.40 23.10
C SER A 121 20.49 -0.84 24.23
N THR A 122 19.98 -0.79 25.46
CA THR A 122 20.80 -0.63 26.66
C THR A 122 20.65 -1.89 27.51
N ALA A 123 21.35 -2.94 27.09
CA ALA A 123 21.69 -4.04 27.97
C ALA A 123 22.71 -3.54 28.99
N SER A 124 22.22 -3.09 30.15
CA SER A 124 23.07 -2.70 31.28
C SER A 124 22.66 -3.49 32.52
N ARG A 125 23.27 -4.68 32.60
CA ARG A 125 23.59 -5.54 33.76
C ARG A 125 23.26 -4.94 35.16
N PRO A 126 22.64 -5.70 36.08
CA PRO A 126 22.51 -5.27 37.48
C PRO A 126 23.89 -5.29 38.20
N PRO A 127 24.20 -4.32 39.08
CA PRO A 127 25.35 -4.44 39.98
C PRO A 127 25.09 -5.49 41.08
N PRO A 128 26.11 -6.23 41.52
CA PRO A 128 25.98 -7.25 42.56
C PRO A 128 25.74 -6.63 43.94
N ALA A 129 25.00 -7.39 44.76
CA ALA A 129 24.66 -7.07 46.14
C ALA A 129 25.89 -6.81 47.02
N ALA A 130 25.76 -5.83 47.91
CA ALA A 130 26.61 -5.68 49.09
C ALA A 130 25.95 -6.37 50.29
#